data_AF-A0A1I2UBB1-F1
#
_entry.id   AF-A0A1I2UBB1-F1
#
_cell.length_a   1.000
_cell.length_b   1.000
_cell.length_c   1.000
_cell.angle_alpha   90.00
_cell.angle_beta   90.00
_cell.angle_gamma   90.00
#
_symmetry.space_group_name_H-M   'P 1'
#
loop_
_entity.id
_entity.type
_entity.pdbx_description
1 polymer ?
#
loop_
_entity_poly.entity_id
_entity_poly.type
_entity_poly.pdbx_seq_one_letter_code
_entity_poly.pdbx_strand_id
1 'polypeptide(L)'
;MTMKGKDINSKVRQTITMDEHGNIVIPNGEIWMGEFEIADLFGVFGHTVRTQVKKIYRDGLLHPCTAERNIRVAEGRWLDVYSLEMVIALAFRIRSQRAKRLREHVIAMLTERHERFVMLLPARAGSPC
;
A
#
# COMPACT_ATOMS: atom_id res chain seq x y z
N MET A 1 -6.47 -46.51 -2.38
CA MET A 1 -5.60 -46.13 -1.24
C MET A 1 -5.35 -44.64 -1.31
N THR A 2 -5.48 -44.00 -0.16
CA THR A 2 -5.85 -42.60 0.07
C THR A 2 -4.79 -41.58 -0.37
N MET A 3 -5.26 -40.53 -1.05
CA MET A 3 -4.52 -39.27 -1.23
C MET A 3 -4.19 -38.71 0.15
N LYS A 4 -2.90 -38.54 0.44
CA LYS A 4 -2.42 -38.04 1.72
C LYS A 4 -1.84 -36.64 1.53
N GLY A 5 -2.35 -35.70 2.33
CA GLY A 5 -1.62 -34.51 2.77
C GLY A 5 -1.63 -33.32 1.82
N LYS A 6 -2.78 -32.64 1.72
CA LYS A 6 -2.79 -31.21 1.44
C LYS A 6 -2.36 -30.49 2.72
N ASP A 7 -1.06 -30.44 2.95
CA ASP A 7 -0.51 -29.79 4.14
C ASP A 7 -0.08 -28.36 3.80
N ILE A 8 -0.55 -27.46 4.66
CA ILE A 8 -0.22 -26.04 4.82
C ILE A 8 -0.73 -25.08 3.73
N ASN A 9 -1.92 -24.54 3.98
CA ASN A 9 -2.29 -23.20 3.54
C ASN A 9 -1.34 -22.16 4.19
N SER A 10 -0.11 -22.06 3.69
CA SER A 10 0.72 -20.86 3.80
C SER A 10 0.22 -19.92 2.72
N LYS A 11 -0.84 -19.17 3.02
CA LYS A 11 -1.37 -18.14 2.11
C LYS A 11 -0.29 -17.06 2.00
N VAL A 12 0.55 -17.13 0.97
CA VAL A 12 1.54 -16.10 0.66
C VAL A 12 0.79 -14.77 0.50
N ARG A 13 1.08 -13.81 1.38
CA ARG A 13 0.43 -12.50 1.37
C ARG A 13 0.86 -11.73 0.13
N GLN A 14 -0.10 -11.07 -0.50
CA GLN A 14 0.17 -10.19 -1.62
C GLN A 14 0.77 -8.90 -1.07
N THR A 15 2.04 -8.65 -1.40
CA THR A 15 2.82 -7.50 -0.93
C THR A 15 3.36 -6.72 -2.12
N ILE A 16 3.49 -5.41 -1.97
CA ILE A 16 4.14 -4.56 -2.97
C ILE A 16 5.65 -4.77 -2.82
N THR A 17 6.33 -5.03 -3.93
CA THR A 17 7.78 -5.18 -3.95
C THR A 17 8.42 -4.14 -4.84
N MET A 18 9.69 -3.84 -4.54
CA MET A 18 10.51 -2.95 -5.35
C MET A 18 11.91 -3.55 -5.47
N ASP A 19 12.37 -3.78 -6.69
CA ASP A 19 13.69 -4.32 -6.97
C ASP A 19 14.82 -3.28 -6.77
N GLU A 20 16.07 -3.68 -7.00
CA GLU A 20 17.24 -2.82 -6.88
C GLU A 20 17.29 -1.69 -7.94
N HIS A 21 16.68 -1.90 -9.10
CA HIS A 21 16.51 -0.89 -10.13
C HIS A 21 15.36 0.07 -9.84
N GLY A 22 14.57 -0.25 -8.81
CA GLY A 22 13.40 0.46 -8.32
C GLY A 22 12.18 0.31 -9.22
N ASN A 23 12.07 -0.81 -9.92
CA ASN A 23 10.82 -1.25 -10.56
C ASN A 23 9.86 -1.72 -9.47
N ILE A 24 8.60 -1.29 -9.57
CA ILE A 24 7.56 -1.61 -8.59
C ILE A 24 6.64 -2.67 -9.17
N VAL A 25 6.37 -3.70 -8.38
CA VAL A 25 5.37 -4.73 -8.70
C VAL A 25 4.25 -4.66 -7.67
N ILE A 26 3.04 -4.38 -8.15
CA ILE A 26 1.83 -4.40 -7.33
C ILE A 26 1.04 -5.65 -7.75
N PRO A 27 0.86 -6.62 -6.84
CA PRO A 27 0.11 -7.84 -7.16
C PRO A 27 -1.38 -7.56 -7.35
N ASN A 28 -2.04 -8.40 -8.14
CA ASN A 28 -3.49 -8.41 -8.25
C ASN A 28 -4.11 -9.07 -7.01
N GLY A 29 -4.89 -8.32 -6.24
CA GLY A 29 -5.63 -8.85 -5.09
C GLY A 29 -5.63 -7.92 -3.88
N GLU A 30 -6.10 -8.43 -2.74
CA GLU A 30 -6.12 -7.71 -1.48
C GLU A 30 -4.70 -7.63 -0.88
N ILE A 31 -4.20 -6.41 -0.68
CA ILE A 31 -2.85 -6.16 -0.16
C ILE A 31 -2.93 -5.87 1.34
N TRP A 32 -2.13 -6.63 2.10
CA TRP A 32 -1.95 -6.47 3.54
C TRP A 32 -0.47 -6.58 3.88
N MET A 33 0.14 -5.45 4.25
CA MET A 33 1.58 -5.36 4.52
C MET A 33 1.84 -5.06 5.99
N GLY A 34 2.70 -5.85 6.61
CA GLY A 34 3.20 -5.61 7.95
C GLY A 34 4.20 -4.46 7.96
N GLU A 35 4.47 -3.94 9.15
CA GLU A 35 5.37 -2.80 9.33
C GLU A 35 6.75 -3.01 8.70
N PHE A 36 7.36 -4.19 8.89
CA PHE A 36 8.68 -4.50 8.34
C PHE A 36 8.69 -4.53 6.82
N GLU A 37 7.61 -5.01 6.20
CA GLU A 37 7.47 -5.06 4.73
C GLU A 37 7.35 -3.63 4.17
N ILE A 38 6.63 -2.75 4.86
CA ILE A 38 6.50 -1.34 4.47
C ILE A 38 7.82 -0.59 4.70
N ALA A 39 8.50 -0.87 5.81
CA ALA A 39 9.79 -0.28 6.14
C ALA A 39 10.85 -0.63 5.08
N ASP A 40 10.90 -1.91 4.68
CA ASP A 40 11.77 -2.40 3.61
C ASP A 40 11.42 -1.77 2.24
N LEU A 41 10.13 -1.76 1.88
CA LEU A 41 9.64 -1.13 0.65
C LEU A 41 10.10 0.33 0.55
N PHE A 42 10.02 1.09 1.64
CA PHE A 42 10.40 2.51 1.67
C PHE A 42 11.87 2.77 2.02
N GLY A 43 12.65 1.76 2.39
CA GLY A 43 14.03 1.93 2.85
C GLY A 43 14.12 2.82 4.09
N VAL A 44 13.20 2.64 5.05
CA VAL A 44 13.16 3.37 6.32
C VAL A 44 13.11 2.42 7.49
N PHE A 45 13.28 2.92 8.71
CA PHE A 45 13.10 2.11 9.91
C PHE A 45 11.62 1.93 10.24
N GLY A 46 11.28 0.78 10.83
CA GLY A 46 9.90 0.49 11.29
C GLY A 46 9.34 1.55 12.26
N HIS A 47 10.18 2.15 13.11
CA HIS A 47 9.75 3.26 13.98
C HIS A 47 9.23 4.48 13.21
N THR A 48 9.74 4.72 12.00
CA THR A 48 9.25 5.80 11.12
C THR A 48 7.86 5.46 10.62
N VAL A 49 7.63 4.22 10.21
CA VAL A 49 6.31 3.71 9.80
C VAL A 49 5.31 3.90 10.96
N ARG A 50 5.60 3.38 12.15
CA ARG A 50 4.73 3.53 13.34
C ARG A 50 4.40 4.99 13.64
N THR A 51 5.38 5.87 13.59
CA THR A 51 5.20 7.31 13.83
C THR A 51 4.23 7.92 12.82
N GLN A 52 4.38 7.57 11.54
CA GLN A 52 3.56 8.13 10.48
C GLN A 52 2.14 7.54 10.45
N VAL A 53 1.98 6.24 10.77
CA VAL A 53 0.67 5.60 10.99
C VAL A 53 -0.10 6.32 12.09
N LYS A 54 0.53 6.56 13.26
CA LYS A 54 -0.10 7.30 14.37
C LYS A 54 -0.55 8.69 13.96
N LYS A 55 0.26 9.40 13.16
CA LYS A 55 -0.15 10.71 12.62
C LYS A 55 -1.33 10.58 11.67
N ILE A 56 -1.37 9.57 10.80
CA ILE A 56 -2.48 9.36 9.85
C ILE A 56 -3.80 9.17 10.61
N TYR A 57 -3.79 8.34 11.65
CA TYR A 57 -4.97 8.12 12.49
C TYR A 57 -5.38 9.37 13.28
N ARG A 58 -4.41 10.07 13.89
CA ARG A 58 -4.68 11.31 14.64
C ARG A 58 -5.28 12.39 13.74
N ASP A 59 -4.81 12.48 12.49
CA ASP A 59 -5.30 13.47 11.54
C ASP A 59 -6.63 13.02 10.89
N GLY A 60 -7.17 11.85 11.26
CA GLY A 60 -8.46 11.34 10.76
C GLY A 60 -8.46 10.87 9.30
N LEU A 61 -7.28 10.74 8.68
CA LEU A 61 -7.18 10.38 7.26
C LEU A 61 -7.61 8.93 7.00
N LEU A 62 -7.34 8.03 7.95
CA LEU A 62 -7.78 6.63 7.92
C LEU A 62 -8.25 6.20 9.31
N HIS A 63 -9.14 5.21 9.38
CA HIS A 63 -9.62 4.65 10.64
C HIS A 63 -8.96 3.29 10.91
N PRO A 64 -8.48 3.00 12.14
CA PRO A 64 -7.81 1.73 12.44
C PRO A 64 -8.65 0.50 12.10
N CYS A 65 -9.96 0.53 12.33
CA CYS A 65 -10.85 -0.60 12.05
C CYS A 65 -10.90 -1.04 10.58
N THR A 66 -10.59 -0.15 9.64
CA THR A 66 -10.57 -0.46 8.21
C THR A 66 -9.16 -0.58 7.67
N ALA A 67 -8.23 0.20 8.23
CA ALA A 67 -6.87 0.32 7.71
C ALA A 67 -5.87 -0.69 8.31
N GLU A 68 -6.22 -1.35 9.41
CA GLU A 68 -5.33 -2.25 10.15
C GLU A 68 -6.07 -3.52 10.58
N ARG A 69 -5.36 -4.65 10.51
CA ARG A 69 -5.86 -5.96 10.94
C ARG A 69 -4.76 -6.74 11.62
N ASN A 70 -5.14 -7.56 12.59
CA ASN A 70 -4.25 -8.55 13.17
C ASN A 70 -4.46 -9.89 12.46
N ILE A 71 -3.40 -10.46 11.91
CA ILE A 71 -3.46 -11.73 11.17
C ILE A 71 -2.53 -12.77 11.79
N ARG A 72 -2.95 -14.03 11.76
CA ARG A 72 -2.14 -15.15 12.23
C ARG A 72 -1.16 -15.56 11.14
N VAL A 73 0.14 -15.46 11.42
CA VAL A 73 1.22 -15.81 10.49
C VAL A 73 1.85 -17.17 10.80
N ALA A 74 1.76 -17.62 12.05
CA ALA A 74 2.10 -18.99 12.44
C ALA A 74 1.35 -19.39 13.72
N GLU A 75 1.58 -20.60 14.21
CA GLU A 75 1.12 -20.99 15.54
C GLU A 75 1.66 -20.05 16.61
N GLY A 76 0.75 -19.46 17.40
CA GLY A 76 1.09 -18.47 18.43
C GLY A 76 1.64 -17.14 17.92
N ARG A 77 1.80 -16.93 16.61
CA ARG A 77 2.37 -15.70 16.04
C ARG A 77 1.34 -14.91 15.25
N TRP A 78 1.15 -13.67 15.67
CA TRP A 78 0.27 -12.69 15.06
C TRP A 78 1.08 -11.49 14.56
N LEU A 79 0.57 -10.85 13.52
CA LEU A 79 1.19 -9.69 12.89
C LEU A 79 0.12 -8.64 12.62
N ASP A 80 0.40 -7.41 13.03
CA ASP A 80 -0.39 -6.26 12.60
C ASP A 80 -0.02 -5.90 11.16
N VAL A 81 -1.03 -5.87 10.30
CA VAL A 81 -0.90 -5.56 8.89
C VAL A 81 -1.77 -4.39 8.50
N TYR A 82 -1.27 -3.62 7.55
CA TYR A 82 -1.88 -2.41 7.04
C TYR A 82 -2.40 -2.61 5.62
N SER A 83 -3.53 -1.98 5.34
CA SER A 83 -4.20 -1.99 4.04
C SER A 83 -3.36 -1.27 2.96
N LEU A 84 -3.69 -1.50 1.69
CA LEU A 84 -3.15 -0.75 0.55
C LEU A 84 -3.30 0.77 0.74
N GLU A 85 -4.45 1.24 1.23
CA GLU A 85 -4.71 2.68 1.45
C GLU A 85 -3.70 3.28 2.44
N MET A 86 -3.38 2.56 3.51
CA MET A 86 -2.36 2.97 4.46
C MET A 86 -0.97 3.01 3.81
N VAL A 87 -0.60 1.99 3.02
CA VAL A 87 0.70 1.96 2.31
C VAL A 87 0.84 3.16 1.37
N ILE A 88 -0.21 3.47 0.60
CA ILE A 88 -0.24 4.64 -0.30
C ILE A 88 -0.14 5.93 0.52
N ALA A 89 -0.94 6.10 1.57
CA ALA A 89 -0.89 7.29 2.42
C ALA A 89 0.51 7.51 3.04
N LEU A 90 1.18 6.42 3.46
CA LEU A 90 2.54 6.47 3.95
C LEU A 90 3.54 6.87 2.87
N ALA A 91 3.37 6.41 1.63
CA ALA A 91 4.19 6.85 0.50
C ALA A 91 4.11 8.38 0.31
N PHE A 92 2.93 8.98 0.54
CA PHE A 92 2.74 10.44 0.51
C PHE A 92 3.34 11.19 1.70
N ARG A 93 3.49 10.55 2.86
CA ARG A 93 4.03 11.20 4.06
C ARG A 93 5.52 10.98 4.29
N ILE A 94 6.09 9.87 3.83
CA ILE A 94 7.50 9.53 4.03
C ILE A 94 8.37 10.16 2.94
N ARG A 95 9.46 10.80 3.35
CA ARG A 95 10.43 11.45 2.46
C ARG A 95 11.64 10.54 2.22
N SER A 96 11.43 9.43 1.52
CA SER A 96 12.51 8.57 1.03
C SER A 96 12.46 8.44 -0.48
N GLN A 97 13.58 8.07 -1.11
CA GLN A 97 13.65 7.88 -2.56
C GLN A 97 12.77 6.71 -3.02
N ARG A 98 12.69 5.63 -2.23
CA ARG A 98 11.81 4.49 -2.54
C ARG A 98 10.32 4.87 -2.36
N ALA A 99 9.97 5.63 -1.33
CA ALA A 99 8.60 6.17 -1.20
C ALA A 99 8.23 7.11 -2.36
N LYS A 100 9.18 7.93 -2.84
CA LYS A 100 9.00 8.78 -4.02
C LYS A 100 8.64 7.95 -5.25
N ARG A 101 9.37 6.87 -5.52
CA ARG A 101 9.08 5.97 -6.65
C ARG A 101 7.67 5.37 -6.54
N LEU A 102 7.25 4.94 -5.35
CA LEU A 102 5.88 4.42 -5.18
C LEU A 102 4.83 5.49 -5.45
N ARG A 103 5.03 6.73 -4.98
CA ARG A 103 4.14 7.85 -5.31
C ARG A 103 4.02 8.07 -6.82
N GLU A 104 5.16 8.12 -7.52
CA GLU A 104 5.20 8.34 -8.97
C GLU A 104 4.50 7.20 -9.72
N HIS A 105 4.73 5.95 -9.31
CA HIS A 105 4.06 4.79 -9.89
C HIS A 105 2.54 4.80 -9.67
N VAL A 106 2.08 5.14 -8.45
CA VAL A 106 0.65 5.28 -8.15
C VAL A 106 0.01 6.38 -9.00
N ILE A 107 0.67 7.52 -9.16
CA ILE A 107 0.18 8.61 -10.01
C ILE A 107 0.10 8.16 -11.46
N ALA A 108 1.15 7.52 -12.00
CA ALA A 108 1.18 7.02 -13.37
C ALA A 108 0.04 6.02 -13.65
N MET A 109 -0.18 5.05 -12.76
CA MET A 109 -1.28 4.09 -12.87
C MET A 109 -2.65 4.78 -12.91
N LEU A 110 -2.85 5.83 -12.09
CA LEU A 110 -4.10 6.58 -12.07
C LEU A 110 -4.29 7.40 -13.35
N THR A 111 -3.23 8.01 -13.88
CA THR A 111 -3.29 8.80 -15.13
C THR A 111 -3.52 7.91 -16.35
N GLU A 112 -2.82 6.79 -16.47
CA GLU A 112 -3.00 5.83 -17.57
C GLU A 112 -4.40 5.20 -17.56
N ARG A 113 -4.95 4.91 -16.38
CA ARG A 113 -6.32 4.42 -16.25
C ARG A 113 -7.34 5.48 -16.66
N HIS A 114 -7.02 6.76 -16.46
CA HIS A 114 -7.86 7.88 -16.81
C HIS A 114 -7.79 8.23 -18.30
N GLU A 115 -6.73 7.92 -19.03
CA GLU A 115 -6.73 8.04 -20.50
C GLU A 115 -7.77 7.10 -21.17
N ARG A 116 -8.15 6.00 -20.50
CA ARG A 116 -9.27 5.15 -20.91
C ARG A 116 -10.65 5.70 -20.52
N PHE A 117 -10.70 6.67 -19.62
CA PHE A 117 -11.92 7.38 -19.20
C PHE A 117 -11.70 8.87 -19.44
N VAL A 118 -11.87 9.32 -20.69
CA VAL A 118 -11.79 10.73 -21.07
C VAL A 118 -12.70 11.57 -20.16
N MET A 119 -12.12 12.19 -19.14
CA MET A 119 -12.81 13.18 -18.32
C MET A 119 -12.84 14.47 -19.11
N LEU A 120 -13.95 14.70 -19.79
CA LEU A 120 -14.30 16.00 -20.33
C LEU A 120 -14.48 16.95 -19.15
N LEU A 121 -13.41 17.66 -18.78
CA LEU A 121 -13.54 18.84 -17.93
C LEU A 121 -14.23 19.92 -18.78
N PRO A 122 -15.46 20.34 -18.46
CA PRO A 122 -16.04 21.48 -19.14
C PRO A 122 -15.15 22.68 -18.82
N ALA A 123 -14.51 23.22 -19.87
CA ALA A 123 -13.79 24.48 -19.77
C ALA A 123 -14.76 25.53 -19.24
N ARG A 124 -14.44 26.13 -18.08
CA ARG A 124 -15.15 27.31 -17.61
C ARG A 124 -14.91 28.41 -18.64
N ALA A 125 -15.92 28.69 -19.47
CA ALA A 125 -15.97 29.91 -20.25
C ALA A 125 -15.96 31.07 -19.25
N GLY A 126 -14.82 31.76 -19.15
CA GLY A 126 -14.76 33.04 -18.46
C GLY A 126 -15.62 34.03 -19.23
N SER A 127 -16.72 34.46 -18.63
CA SER A 127 -17.52 35.58 -19.12
C SER A 127 -16.67 36.85 -19.07
N PRO A 128 -16.50 37.58 -20.17
CA PRO A 128 -15.88 38.90 -20.12
C PRO A 128 -16.87 39.90 -19.51
N CYS A 129 -16.43 40.64 -18.48
CA CYS A 129 -17.02 41.94 -18.15
C CYS A 129 -16.32 43.02 -18.99
#